data_AF-A0A4P8XP93-F1
#
_entry.id   AF-A0A4P8XP93-F1
#
_cell.length_a   1.000
_cell.length_b   1.000
_cell.length_c   1.000
_cell.angle_alpha   90.00
_cell.angle_beta   90.00
_cell.angle_gamma   90.00
#
_symmetry.space_group_name_H-M   'P 1'
#
loop_
_entity.id
_entity.type
_entity.pdbx_description
1 polymer ?
#
loop_
_entity_poly.entity_id
_entity_poly.type
_entity_poly.pdbx_seq_one_letter_code
_entity_poly.pdbx_strand_id
1 'polypeptide(L)'
;MDSSMFSGIQYGPSVRIQLAAIGTLPISGRFHEVTVLEISPQQLLFLCEWEIPQSDRVQLIYELMDSRDRLLLQGEIAGSKPWESRMLYIVKLQADETQKLRITGMLNRMMSRYSVDRRIHHYQSPLFGHSRRERRSGASLYPRK
;
A
#
# COMPACT_ATOMS: atom_id res chain seq x y z
N MET A 1 30.44 -6.90 -6.62
CA MET A 1 29.40 -6.35 -5.74
C MET A 1 28.16 -6.21 -6.61
N ASP A 2 27.27 -7.20 -6.55
CA ASP A 2 26.07 -7.25 -7.39
C ASP A 2 25.00 -6.29 -6.86
N SER A 3 24.67 -5.28 -7.67
CA SER A 3 23.62 -4.29 -7.40
C SER A 3 22.26 -4.68 -8.01
N SER A 4 21.98 -5.97 -8.14
CA SER A 4 20.77 -6.49 -8.78
C SER A 4 19.81 -7.13 -7.77
N MET A 5 19.21 -6.34 -6.88
CA MET A 5 18.14 -6.83 -5.98
C MET A 5 16.99 -5.83 -5.74
N PHE A 6 16.65 -4.99 -6.71
CA PHE A 6 15.40 -4.20 -6.66
C PHE A 6 14.59 -4.26 -7.97
N SER A 7 14.52 -5.42 -8.61
CA SER A 7 13.44 -5.73 -9.55
C SER A 7 12.38 -6.60 -8.87
N GLY A 8 11.95 -6.17 -7.68
CA GLY A 8 10.75 -6.71 -7.05
C GLY A 8 9.56 -6.05 -7.72
N ILE A 9 8.71 -6.84 -8.36
CA ILE A 9 7.44 -6.40 -8.93
C ILE A 9 6.77 -5.42 -7.94
N GLN A 10 6.54 -4.17 -8.35
CA GLN A 10 5.86 -3.18 -7.51
C GLN A 10 4.41 -3.65 -7.31
N TYR A 11 4.14 -4.28 -6.17
CA TYR A 11 2.79 -4.72 -5.78
C TYR A 11 2.06 -3.67 -4.92
N GLY A 12 2.64 -2.49 -4.75
CA GLY A 12 2.07 -1.35 -4.01
C GLY A 12 1.49 -0.27 -4.94
N PRO A 13 0.74 0.69 -4.38
CA PRO A 13 0.30 1.85 -5.16
C PRO A 13 1.51 2.62 -5.69
N SER A 14 1.55 2.85 -7.00
CA SER A 14 2.56 3.69 -7.63
C SER A 14 2.20 5.15 -7.40
N VAL A 15 3.20 5.99 -7.14
CA VAL A 15 3.01 7.43 -7.00
C VAL A 15 3.83 8.17 -8.03
N ARG A 16 3.18 9.12 -8.70
CA ARG A 16 3.84 10.09 -9.56
C ARG A 16 3.57 11.51 -9.08
N ILE A 17 4.52 12.41 -9.29
CA ILE A 17 4.39 13.82 -8.94
C ILE A 17 4.51 14.69 -10.19
N GLN A 18 3.81 15.81 -10.21
CA GLN A 18 3.86 16.80 -11.28
C GLN A 18 3.89 18.20 -10.68
N LEU A 19 4.77 19.05 -11.20
CA LEU A 19 4.74 20.48 -10.93
C LEU A 19 3.54 21.11 -11.65
N ALA A 20 2.61 21.67 -10.87
CA ALA A 20 1.35 22.22 -11.36
C ALA A 20 1.35 23.75 -11.40
N ALA A 21 2.05 24.42 -10.48
CA ALA A 21 2.19 25.87 -10.51
C ALA A 21 3.42 26.36 -9.73
N ILE A 22 3.89 27.56 -10.09
CA ILE A 22 4.80 28.38 -9.28
C ILE A 22 4.15 29.76 -9.09
N GLY A 23 3.71 30.04 -7.87
CA GLY A 23 2.95 31.25 -7.54
C GLY A 23 1.61 31.24 -8.25
N THR A 24 1.33 32.27 -9.04
CA THR A 24 0.12 32.36 -9.87
C THR A 24 0.31 31.80 -11.27
N LEU A 25 1.52 31.35 -11.63
CA LEU A 25 1.83 30.81 -12.95
C LEU A 25 1.50 29.31 -12.99
N PRO A 26 0.45 28.88 -13.71
CA PRO A 26 0.20 27.47 -13.93
C PRO A 26 1.27 26.88 -14.84
N ILE A 27 1.68 25.66 -14.54
CA ILE A 27 2.71 24.91 -15.27
C ILE A 27 2.12 23.56 -15.67
N SER A 28 2.30 23.18 -16.93
CA SER A 28 1.98 21.83 -17.40
C SER A 28 3.22 20.95 -17.35
N GLY A 29 3.68 20.63 -16.14
CA GLY A 29 4.83 19.77 -15.93
C GLY A 29 4.61 18.35 -16.44
N ARG A 30 5.65 17.52 -16.48
CA ARG A 30 5.48 16.07 -16.71
C ARG A 30 5.24 15.37 -15.37
N PHE A 31 4.58 14.22 -15.43
CA PHE A 31 4.52 13.32 -14.28
C PHE A 31 5.81 12.53 -14.18
N HIS A 32 6.25 12.36 -12.95
CA HIS A 32 7.49 11.74 -12.60
C HIS A 32 7.28 10.71 -11.50
N GLU A 33 7.78 9.50 -11.72
CA GLU A 33 7.68 8.44 -10.72
C GLU A 33 8.63 8.72 -9.54
N VAL A 34 8.15 8.40 -8.34
CA VAL A 34 8.92 8.54 -7.10
C VAL A 34 8.97 7.21 -6.36
N THR A 35 10.01 7.01 -5.55
CA THR A 35 10.09 5.81 -4.71
C THR A 35 9.31 6.06 -3.43
N VAL A 36 8.13 5.46 -3.31
CA VAL A 36 7.27 5.58 -2.11
C VAL A 36 7.87 4.78 -0.96
N LEU A 37 8.01 5.42 0.19
CA LEU A 37 8.42 4.77 1.43
C LEU A 37 7.23 4.52 2.36
N GLU A 38 6.31 5.49 2.44
CA GLU A 38 5.11 5.40 3.26
C GLU A 38 3.96 6.15 2.60
N ILE A 39 2.75 5.62 2.75
CA ILE A 39 1.53 6.25 2.27
C ILE A 39 0.40 6.01 3.28
N SER A 40 -0.30 7.08 3.62
CA SER A 40 -1.50 7.08 4.44
C SER A 40 -2.54 8.04 3.84
N PRO A 41 -3.79 8.04 4.32
CA PRO A 41 -4.80 8.98 3.83
C PRO A 41 -4.46 10.47 4.06
N GLN A 42 -3.50 10.77 4.93
CA GLN A 42 -3.11 12.14 5.28
C GLN A 42 -1.68 12.50 4.86
N GLN A 43 -0.81 11.51 4.64
CA GLN A 43 0.62 11.73 4.47
C GLN A 43 1.20 10.83 3.38
N LEU A 44 2.19 11.37 2.68
CA LEU A 44 3.02 10.64 1.74
C LEU A 44 4.50 10.89 2.07
N LEU A 45 5.28 9.81 2.14
CA LEU A 45 6.73 9.83 2.30
C LEU A 45 7.38 9.18 1.08
N PHE A 46 8.26 9.89 0.39
CA PHE A 46 8.92 9.36 -0.80
C PHE A 46 10.33 9.89 -1.01
N LEU A 47 11.13 9.14 -1.78
CA LEU A 47 12.42 9.58 -2.29
C LEU A 47 12.27 10.08 -3.73
N CYS A 48 12.99 11.16 -4.02
CA CYS A 48 13.05 11.80 -5.33
C CYS A 48 14.51 12.02 -5.72
N GLU A 49 14.82 11.86 -7.01
CA GLU A 49 16.18 12.01 -7.54
C GLU A 49 16.56 13.46 -7.79
N TRP A 50 15.58 14.33 -8.05
CA TRP A 50 15.80 15.78 -8.10
C TRP A 50 15.28 16.48 -6.86
N GLU A 51 15.88 17.64 -6.61
CA GLU A 51 15.40 18.59 -5.63
C GLU A 51 14.16 19.31 -6.14
N ILE A 52 13.09 19.21 -5.36
CA ILE A 52 11.88 20.01 -5.52
C ILE A 52 12.08 21.31 -4.73
N PRO A 53 11.95 22.49 -5.36
CA PRO A 53 12.08 23.76 -4.66
C PRO A 53 11.06 23.85 -3.52
N GLN A 54 11.54 24.06 -2.29
CA GLN A 54 10.68 24.23 -1.12
C GLN A 54 10.24 25.69 -1.01
N SER A 55 9.08 25.98 -1.60
CA SER A 55 8.42 27.27 -1.49
C SER A 55 6.91 27.07 -1.43
N ASP A 56 6.23 27.85 -0.60
CA ASP A 56 4.76 27.88 -0.52
C ASP A 56 4.10 28.26 -1.85
N ARG A 57 4.89 28.77 -2.79
CA ARG A 57 4.47 29.09 -4.16
C ARG A 57 4.47 27.86 -5.07
N VAL A 58 5.15 26.78 -4.71
CA VAL A 58 5.24 25.58 -5.53
C VAL A 58 4.05 24.68 -5.23
N GLN A 59 3.23 24.43 -6.25
CA GLN A 59 2.11 23.50 -6.15
C GLN A 59 2.43 22.23 -6.91
N LEU A 60 2.26 21.10 -6.22
CA LEU A 60 2.43 19.78 -6.79
C LEU A 60 1.09 19.05 -6.88
N ILE A 61 0.93 18.27 -7.94
CA ILE A 61 -0.10 17.25 -8.06
C ILE A 61 0.56 15.91 -7.80
N TYR A 62 -0.06 15.13 -6.92
CA TYR A 62 0.32 13.77 -6.58
C TYR A 62 -0.69 12.82 -7.20
N GLU A 63 -0.20 11.89 -7.98
CA GLU A 63 -1.02 10.87 -8.61
C GLU A 63 -0.73 9.53 -7.96
N LEU A 64 -1.75 9.00 -7.29
CA LEU A 64 -1.73 7.68 -6.68
C LEU A 64 -2.49 6.73 -7.60
N MET A 65 -1.87 5.61 -7.95
CA MET A 65 -2.50 4.60 -8.80
C MET A 65 -2.28 3.20 -8.24
N ASP A 66 -3.31 2.38 -8.33
CA ASP A 66 -3.20 0.93 -8.21
C ASP A 66 -3.87 0.26 -9.42
N SER A 67 -3.97 -1.08 -9.41
CA SER A 67 -4.61 -1.83 -10.50
C SER A 67 -6.10 -1.54 -10.73
N ARG A 68 -6.78 -0.81 -9.84
CA ARG A 68 -8.24 -0.60 -9.87
C ARG A 68 -8.64 0.87 -9.84
N ASP A 69 -7.76 1.73 -9.33
CA ASP A 69 -8.12 3.11 -9.03
C ASP A 69 -6.95 4.06 -9.33
N ARG A 70 -7.30 5.29 -9.71
CA ARG A 70 -6.39 6.40 -10.01
C ARG A 70 -6.92 7.66 -9.33
N LEU A 71 -6.08 8.29 -8.53
CA LEU A 71 -6.44 9.42 -7.69
C LEU A 71 -5.41 10.55 -7.84
N LEU A 72 -5.88 11.74 -8.20
CA LEU A 72 -5.08 12.96 -8.23
C LEU A 72 -5.36 13.76 -6.96
N LEU A 73 -4.30 14.17 -6.29
CA LEU A 73 -4.34 14.89 -5.02
C LEU A 73 -3.43 16.11 -5.09
N GLN A 74 -3.80 17.14 -4.33
CA GLN A 74 -2.89 18.19 -3.95
C GLN A 74 -2.26 17.87 -2.60
N GLY A 75 -1.16 18.55 -2.27
CA GLY A 75 -0.47 18.35 -1.01
C GLY A 75 0.61 19.39 -0.79
N GLU A 76 0.98 19.53 0.47
CA GLU A 76 1.99 20.48 0.93
C GLU A 76 3.22 19.73 1.41
N ILE A 77 4.40 20.18 0.99
CA ILE A 77 5.67 19.61 1.50
C ILE A 77 5.85 20.11 2.93
N ALA A 78 5.67 19.21 3.89
CA ALA A 78 5.86 19.49 5.32
C ALA A 78 7.34 19.47 5.72
N GLY A 79 8.19 18.78 4.96
CA GLY A 79 9.62 18.72 5.21
C GLY A 79 10.39 18.01 4.11
N SER A 80 11.68 18.30 4.03
CA SER A 80 12.62 17.52 3.21
C SER A 80 13.93 17.28 3.95
N LYS A 81 14.65 16.23 3.55
CA LYS A 81 15.98 15.93 4.06
C LYS A 81 16.80 15.22 2.98
N PRO A 82 18.10 15.50 2.84
CA PRO A 82 18.99 14.69 2.03
C PRO A 82 19.01 13.22 2.52
N TRP A 83 18.96 12.29 1.57
CA TRP A 83 19.06 10.85 1.81
C TRP A 83 19.92 10.20 0.73
N GLU A 84 21.18 9.89 1.07
CA GLU A 84 22.18 9.41 0.10
C GLU A 84 22.29 10.36 -1.11
N SER A 85 22.11 9.86 -2.33
CA SER A 85 22.10 10.65 -3.57
C SER A 85 20.72 11.19 -3.96
N ARG A 86 19.74 11.15 -3.05
CA ARG A 86 18.33 11.49 -3.27
C ARG A 86 17.83 12.46 -2.21
N MET A 87 16.63 12.97 -2.40
CA MET A 87 15.92 13.80 -1.45
C MET A 87 14.70 13.06 -0.90
N LEU A 88 14.59 13.00 0.44
CA LEU A 88 13.42 12.49 1.15
C LEU A 88 12.42 13.63 1.35
N TYR A 89 11.16 13.41 0.99
CA TYR A 89 10.08 14.37 1.16
C TYR A 89 8.97 13.82 2.03
N ILE A 90 8.51 14.65 2.98
CA ILE A 90 7.29 14.43 3.76
C ILE A 90 6.24 15.37 3.22
N VAL A 91 5.12 14.83 2.77
CA VAL A 91 4.01 15.59 2.21
C VAL A 91 2.74 15.34 3.00
N LYS A 92 2.05 16.42 3.35
CA LYS A 92 0.68 16.38 3.87
C LYS A 92 -0.30 16.45 2.71
N LEU A 93 -1.05 15.38 2.50
CA LEU A 93 -2.03 15.28 1.42
C LEU A 93 -3.28 16.08 1.77
N GLN A 94 -3.75 16.88 0.81
CA GLN A 94 -5.03 17.57 0.87
C GLN A 94 -6.09 16.66 0.24
N ALA A 95 -6.55 15.68 1.02
CA ALA A 95 -7.58 14.74 0.62
C ALA A 95 -8.90 15.00 1.36
N ASP A 96 -10.02 14.99 0.64
CA ASP A 96 -11.36 14.95 1.25
C ASP A 96 -11.69 13.54 1.81
N GLU A 97 -12.82 13.38 2.49
CA GLU A 97 -13.22 12.08 3.08
C GLU A 97 -13.40 10.97 2.04
N THR A 98 -13.89 11.28 0.84
CA THR A 98 -14.04 10.30 -0.23
C THR A 98 -12.68 9.86 -0.76
N GLN A 99 -11.76 10.82 -0.95
CA GLN A 99 -10.39 10.55 -1.38
C GLN A 99 -9.62 9.76 -0.32
N LYS A 100 -9.76 10.08 0.98
CA LYS A 100 -9.18 9.32 2.09
C LYS A 100 -9.67 7.87 2.12
N LEU A 101 -10.97 7.65 1.89
CA LEU A 101 -11.54 6.30 1.78
C LEU A 101 -10.96 5.53 0.58
N ARG A 102 -10.76 6.20 -0.55
CA ARG A 102 -10.12 5.58 -1.74
C ARG A 102 -8.66 5.20 -1.48
N ILE A 103 -7.89 6.07 -0.82
CA ILE A 103 -6.51 5.76 -0.41
C ILE A 103 -6.51 4.55 0.52
N THR A 104 -7.35 4.54 1.56
CA THR A 104 -7.51 3.39 2.46
C THR A 104 -7.86 2.12 1.69
N GLY A 105 -8.75 2.21 0.70
CA GLY A 105 -9.11 1.12 -0.18
C GLY A 105 -7.93 0.58 -0.99
N MET A 106 -7.08 1.46 -1.54
CA MET A 106 -5.84 1.07 -2.25
C MET A 106 -4.89 0.32 -1.30
N LEU A 107 -4.66 0.85 -0.10
CA LEU A 107 -3.79 0.24 0.91
C LEU A 107 -4.29 -1.13 1.36
N ASN A 108 -5.60 -1.26 1.58
CA ASN A 108 -6.21 -2.55 1.92
C ASN A 108 -6.01 -3.58 0.82
N ARG A 109 -6.19 -3.20 -0.45
CA ARG A 109 -5.97 -4.10 -1.58
C ARG A 109 -4.51 -4.53 -1.70
N MET A 110 -3.56 -3.63 -1.43
CA MET A 110 -2.14 -3.96 -1.36
C MET A 110 -1.92 -5.03 -0.27
N MET A 111 -2.38 -4.78 0.96
CA MET A 111 -2.22 -5.72 2.09
C MET A 111 -2.89 -7.08 1.84
N SER A 112 -4.11 -7.10 1.30
CA SER A 112 -4.86 -8.33 1.03
C SER A 112 -4.22 -9.23 -0.02
N ARG A 113 -3.43 -8.68 -0.96
CA ARG A 113 -2.70 -9.49 -1.93
C ARG A 113 -1.57 -10.28 -1.28
N TYR A 114 -0.91 -9.71 -0.28
CA TYR A 114 0.11 -10.42 0.51
C TYR A 114 -0.49 -11.50 1.43
N SER A 115 -1.77 -11.40 1.80
CA SER A 115 -2.43 -12.40 2.65
C SER A 115 -2.93 -13.63 1.89
N VAL A 116 -3.02 -13.59 0.55
CA VAL A 116 -3.41 -14.77 -0.24
C VAL A 116 -2.21 -15.71 -0.45
N ASP A 117 -1.00 -15.17 -0.57
CA ASP A 117 0.23 -15.98 -0.70
C ASP A 117 0.75 -16.52 0.63
N ARG A 118 0.40 -15.89 1.75
CA ARG A 118 0.51 -16.53 3.06
C ARG A 118 -0.76 -17.30 3.34
N ARG A 119 -0.85 -18.54 2.83
CA ARG A 119 -1.65 -19.57 3.51
C ARG A 119 -1.23 -19.51 4.97
N ILE A 120 -2.10 -18.96 5.81
CA ILE A 120 -1.99 -19.12 7.25
C ILE A 120 -2.10 -20.63 7.45
N HIS A 121 -0.95 -21.29 7.57
CA HIS A 121 -0.91 -22.65 8.08
C HIS A 121 -1.46 -22.55 9.50
N HIS A 122 -2.77 -22.77 9.64
CA HIS A 122 -3.34 -23.13 10.91
C HIS A 122 -2.53 -24.33 11.38
N TYR A 123 -1.65 -24.11 12.37
CA TYR A 123 -1.12 -25.20 13.16
C TYR A 123 -2.33 -25.87 13.79
N GLN A 124 -2.78 -26.98 13.18
CA GLN A 124 -3.61 -27.94 13.88
C GLN A 124 -2.77 -28.43 15.05
N SER A 125 -2.98 -27.85 16.23
CA SER A 125 -2.43 -28.36 17.47
C SER A 125 -3.14 -29.68 17.77
N PRO A 126 -2.47 -30.85 17.73
CA PRO A 126 -3.07 -32.12 18.10
C PRO A 126 -2.85 -32.31 19.59
N LEU A 127 -3.54 -31.53 20.42
CA LEU A 127 -3.55 -31.75 21.86
C LEU A 127 -4.98 -31.62 22.38
N PHE A 128 -5.78 -32.64 22.14
CA PHE A 128 -6.72 -33.18 23.14
C PHE A 128 -7.04 -34.62 22.78
N GLY A 129 -6.25 -35.54 23.33
CA GLY A 129 -6.56 -36.95 23.40
C GLY A 129 -7.49 -37.24 24.59
N HIS A 130 -8.41 -38.18 24.35
CA HIS A 130 -9.24 -38.94 25.29
C HIS A 130 -10.41 -38.22 25.96
N SER A 131 -11.64 -38.66 25.68
CA SER A 131 -12.22 -39.71 26.54
C SER A 131 -13.09 -40.74 25.81
N ARG A 132 -12.68 -41.99 26.02
CA ARG A 132 -13.33 -43.27 25.77
C ARG A 132 -14.75 -43.32 26.39
N ARG A 133 -15.75 -43.73 25.61
CA ARG A 133 -16.96 -44.37 26.15
C ARG A 133 -17.36 -45.56 25.29
N GLU A 134 -16.95 -46.73 25.77
CA GLU A 134 -17.51 -48.02 25.39
C GLU A 134 -19.02 -48.05 25.68
N ARG A 135 -19.85 -48.42 24.71
CA ARG A 135 -21.04 -49.24 24.96
C ARG A 135 -21.25 -50.27 23.85
N ARG A 136 -20.95 -51.49 24.28
CA ARG A 136 -21.32 -52.84 23.85
C ARG A 136 -22.43 -53.00 22.80
N SER A 137 -22.10 -53.92 21.90
CA SER A 137 -22.87 -54.75 20.99
C SER A 137 -24.23 -55.24 21.48
N GLY A 138 -25.19 -55.34 20.57
CA GLY A 138 -26.47 -56.01 20.78
C GLY A 138 -27.28 -56.22 19.48
N ALA A 139 -27.03 -57.36 18.82
CA ALA A 139 -27.92 -58.20 18.01
C ALA A 139 -28.78 -57.65 16.85
N SER A 140 -28.55 -58.32 15.71
CA SER A 140 -29.31 -58.46 14.46
C SER A 140 -30.81 -58.81 14.59
N LEU A 141 -31.61 -58.43 13.58
CA LEU A 141 -32.71 -59.16 12.88
C LEU A 141 -33.59 -58.10 12.18
N TYR A 142 -33.63 -57.94 10.84
CA TYR A 142 -34.25 -58.80 9.82
C TYR A 142 -33.89 -58.32 8.39
N PRO A 143 -34.06 -59.17 7.34
CA PRO A 143 -33.54 -58.94 6.00
C PRO A 143 -34.51 -58.24 5.04
N ARG A 144 -33.94 -57.69 3.97
CA ARG A 144 -34.62 -57.13 2.79
C ARG A 144 -35.40 -58.20 2.02
N LYS A 145 -36.59 -57.83 1.55
CA LYS A 145 -37.09 -58.16 0.20
C LYS A 145 -37.63 -56.88 -0.43
#